data_AF-A0A0D7AAT3-F1
#
_entry.id   AF-A0A0D7AAT3-F1
#
_cell.length_a   1.000
_cell.length_b   1.000
_cell.length_c   1.000
_cell.angle_alpha   90.00
_cell.angle_beta   90.00
_cell.angle_gamma   90.00
#
_symmetry.space_group_name_H-M   'P 1'
#
loop_
_entity.id
_entity.type
_entity.pdbx_description
1 polymer ?
#
loop_
_entity_poly.entity_id
_entity_poly.type
_entity_poly.pdbx_seq_one_letter_code
_entity_poly.pdbx_strand_id
1 'polypeptide(L)'
;GMSMVHIFLFFSLVCSGKSYLCAYIHWFNKVGNHPDPVTRMWHMEPDLCGQHREPYMSIMHVDSLVHGTRLILVYGAVPVPIDMDYMESLNMYSTYYVNCYIDHHAFETIF
;
A
#
# COMPACT_ATOMS: atom_id res chain seq x y z
N GLY A 1 -3.08 -2.69 -15.43
CA GLY A 1 -3.27 -1.58 -14.48
C GLY A 1 -2.22 -1.70 -13.41
N MET A 2 -1.78 -0.57 -12.85
CA MET A 2 -0.86 -0.56 -11.71
C MET A 2 -1.62 -0.83 -10.41
N SER A 3 -0.97 -1.55 -9.51
CA SER A 3 -1.51 -1.94 -8.20
C SER A 3 -0.64 -1.36 -7.11
N MET A 4 -1.24 -1.03 -5.97
CA MET A 4 -0.50 -0.53 -4.83
C MET A 4 -0.16 -1.67 -3.87
N VAL A 5 1.03 -1.57 -3.28
CA VAL A 5 1.54 -2.50 -2.28
C VAL A 5 2.22 -1.72 -1.16
N HIS A 6 2.14 -2.25 0.06
CA HIS A 6 2.94 -1.79 1.19
C HIS A 6 4.11 -2.75 1.40
N ILE A 7 5.33 -2.21 1.40
CA ILE A 7 6.56 -3.00 1.52
C ILE A 7 6.97 -3.10 2.99
N PHE A 8 7.13 -4.32 3.48
CA PHE A 8 7.56 -4.60 4.86
C PHE A 8 9.07 -4.83 4.95
N LEU A 9 9.66 -5.47 3.94
CA LEU A 9 11.06 -5.86 3.98
C LEU A 9 11.64 -5.99 2.57
N PHE A 10 12.86 -5.46 2.38
CA PHE A 10 13.71 -5.79 1.25
C PHE A 10 14.72 -6.86 1.66
N PHE A 11 14.89 -7.89 0.83
CA PHE A 11 15.80 -8.99 1.11
C PHE A 11 16.33 -9.63 -0.18
N SER A 12 17.39 -10.42 -0.05
CA SER A 12 17.91 -11.23 -1.15
C SER A 12 17.45 -12.67 -0.99
N LEU A 13 16.92 -13.26 -2.05
CA LEU A 13 16.52 -14.66 -2.11
C LEU A 13 17.42 -15.42 -3.08
N VAL A 14 18.06 -16.50 -2.62
CA VAL A 14 18.85 -17.38 -3.49
C VAL A 14 17.97 -18.53 -3.97
N CYS A 15 17.75 -18.63 -5.28
CA CYS A 15 16.99 -19.71 -5.90
C CYS A 15 17.76 -20.26 -7.11
N SER A 16 17.98 -21.57 -7.13
CA SER A 16 18.74 -22.27 -8.18
C SER A 16 20.13 -21.66 -8.47
N GLY A 17 20.83 -21.26 -7.41
CA GLY A 17 22.18 -20.67 -7.49
C GLY A 17 22.22 -19.22 -7.97
N LYS A 18 21.07 -18.57 -8.18
CA LYS A 18 20.97 -17.15 -8.53
C LYS A 18 20.39 -16.36 -7.37
N SER A 19 20.93 -15.15 -7.16
CA SER A 19 20.46 -14.21 -6.15
C SER A 19 19.44 -13.26 -6.77
N TYR A 20 18.29 -13.09 -6.14
CA TYR A 20 17.22 -12.18 -6.55
C TYR A 20 16.98 -11.14 -5.46
N LEU A 21 16.87 -9.87 -5.85
CA LEU A 21 16.44 -8.82 -4.93
C LEU A 21 14.92 -8.81 -4.87
N CYS A 22 14.39 -9.01 -3.67
CA CYS A 22 12.98 -9.19 -3.44
C CYS A 22 12.45 -8.22 -2.37
N ALA A 23 11.15 -7.99 -2.43
CA ALA A 23 10.38 -7.27 -1.44
C ALA A 23 9.27 -8.19 -0.90
N TYR A 24 9.07 -8.17 0.41
CA TYR A 24 7.89 -8.76 1.06
C TYR A 24 6.83 -7.68 1.20
N ILE A 25 5.65 -7.95 0.63
CA ILE A 25 4.64 -6.93 0.38
C ILE A 25 3.25 -7.37 0.84
N HIS A 26 2.41 -6.38 1.15
CA HIS A 26 0.96 -6.50 1.34
C HIS A 26 0.24 -5.76 0.22
N TRP A 27 -0.70 -6.42 -0.45
CA TRP A 27 -1.51 -5.83 -1.51
C TRP A 27 -2.59 -4.88 -1.00
N PHE A 28 -2.94 -3.90 -1.84
CA PHE A 28 -4.04 -2.97 -1.60
C PHE A 28 -5.01 -2.97 -2.78
N ASN A 29 -6.30 -2.87 -2.46
CA ASN A 29 -7.39 -2.76 -3.41
C ASN A 29 -7.84 -1.32 -3.56
N LYS A 30 -8.15 -0.94 -4.80
CA LYS A 30 -8.78 0.35 -5.10
C LYS A 30 -10.24 0.35 -4.69
N VAL A 31 -10.66 1.38 -3.96
CA VAL A 31 -12.07 1.56 -3.59
C VAL A 31 -12.76 2.40 -4.65
N GLY A 32 -13.81 1.84 -5.25
CA GLY A 32 -14.60 2.52 -6.27
C GLY A 32 -13.88 2.68 -7.62
N ASN A 33 -14.58 3.33 -8.56
CA ASN A 33 -14.12 3.45 -9.96
C ASN A 33 -13.53 4.82 -10.30
N HIS A 34 -13.65 5.80 -9.40
CA HIS A 34 -13.24 7.18 -9.62
C HIS A 34 -12.50 7.71 -8.38
N PRO A 35 -11.58 8.68 -8.54
CA PRO A 35 -10.98 9.36 -7.41
C PRO A 35 -12.04 10.16 -6.65
N ASP A 36 -11.75 10.46 -5.38
CA ASP A 36 -12.60 11.28 -4.53
C ASP A 36 -12.90 12.63 -5.20
N PRO A 37 -14.15 13.10 -5.27
CA PRO A 37 -14.51 14.30 -6.01
C PRO A 37 -13.89 15.59 -5.46
N VAL A 38 -13.54 15.62 -4.16
CA VAL A 38 -13.03 16.81 -3.48
C VAL A 38 -11.49 16.85 -3.53
N THR A 39 -10.84 15.81 -3.02
CA THR A 39 -9.38 15.70 -2.93
C THR A 39 -8.75 15.26 -4.25
N ARG A 40 -9.53 14.64 -5.15
CA ARG A 40 -9.07 14.02 -6.40
C ARG A 40 -8.02 12.92 -6.19
N MET A 41 -7.91 12.40 -4.97
CA MET A 41 -7.05 11.28 -4.59
C MET A 41 -7.82 9.97 -4.68
N TRP A 42 -7.08 8.86 -4.80
CA TRP A 42 -7.68 7.52 -4.82
C TRP A 42 -7.75 6.93 -3.42
N HIS A 43 -8.90 6.32 -3.12
CA HIS A 43 -9.07 5.52 -1.92
C HIS A 43 -8.55 4.11 -2.16
N MET A 44 -7.81 3.60 -1.19
CA MET A 44 -7.22 2.27 -1.20
C MET A 44 -7.44 1.62 0.15
N GLU A 45 -7.70 0.32 0.13
CA GLU A 45 -7.88 -0.50 1.33
C GLU A 45 -6.92 -1.69 1.29
N PRO A 46 -6.43 -2.15 2.45
CA PRO A 46 -5.61 -3.34 2.49
C PRO A 46 -6.38 -4.52 1.88
N ASP A 47 -5.73 -5.29 1.01
CA ASP A 47 -6.30 -6.50 0.45
C ASP A 47 -6.24 -7.60 1.51
N LEU A 48 -7.40 -8.17 1.82
CA LEU A 48 -7.56 -9.15 2.88
C LEU A 48 -8.14 -10.44 2.27
N CYS A 49 -7.50 -11.57 2.55
CA CYS A 49 -7.84 -12.86 1.97
C CYS A 49 -8.24 -13.89 3.04
N GLY A 50 -8.93 -14.95 2.57
CA GLY A 50 -9.37 -16.05 3.42
C GLY A 50 -10.53 -15.71 4.36
N GLN A 51 -10.95 -16.69 5.15
CA GLN A 51 -12.11 -16.54 6.05
C GLN A 51 -11.85 -15.59 7.22
N HIS A 52 -10.59 -15.42 7.63
CA HIS A 52 -10.18 -14.58 8.75
C HIS A 52 -9.80 -13.15 8.36
N ARG A 53 -9.91 -12.79 7.07
CA ARG A 53 -9.52 -11.47 6.53
C ARG A 53 -8.07 -11.11 6.85
N GLU A 54 -7.18 -12.06 6.60
CA GLU A 54 -5.74 -11.87 6.82
C GLU A 54 -5.14 -11.03 5.68
N PRO A 55 -4.11 -10.20 5.94
CA PRO A 55 -3.36 -9.48 4.91
C PRO A 55 -2.96 -10.38 3.74
N TYR A 56 -3.29 -9.98 2.51
CA TYR A 56 -2.81 -10.70 1.34
C TYR A 56 -1.34 -10.35 1.08
N MET A 57 -0.45 -11.25 1.50
CA MET A 57 0.99 -11.07 1.43
C MET A 57 1.60 -11.78 0.22
N SER A 58 2.66 -11.22 -0.35
CA SER A 58 3.43 -11.90 -1.41
C SER A 58 4.89 -11.45 -1.44
N ILE A 59 5.71 -12.18 -2.21
CA ILE A 59 7.08 -11.80 -2.53
C ILE A 59 7.11 -11.30 -3.96
N MET A 60 7.68 -10.12 -4.17
CA MET A 60 7.82 -9.49 -5.48
C MET A 60 9.29 -9.17 -5.77
N HIS A 61 9.72 -9.27 -7.03
CA HIS A 61 11.04 -8.80 -7.45
C HIS A 61 11.10 -7.28 -7.37
N VAL A 62 12.21 -6.71 -6.90
CA VAL A 62 12.34 -5.25 -6.74
C VAL A 62 12.17 -4.49 -8.06
N ASP A 63 12.57 -5.08 -9.18
CA ASP A 63 12.40 -4.48 -10.51
C ASP A 63 10.94 -4.31 -10.95
N SER A 64 10.00 -4.96 -10.27
CA SER A 64 8.56 -4.77 -10.52
C SER A 64 8.01 -3.51 -9.82
N LEU A 65 8.78 -2.88 -8.94
CA LEU A 65 8.39 -1.66 -8.24
C LEU A 65 8.58 -0.45 -9.16
N VAL A 66 7.51 0.29 -9.39
CA VAL A 66 7.53 1.45 -10.29
C VAL A 66 8.00 2.71 -9.56
N HIS A 67 7.30 3.08 -8.49
CA HIS A 67 7.61 4.28 -7.72
C HIS A 67 7.11 4.15 -6.27
N GLY A 68 7.74 4.88 -5.36
CA GLY A 68 7.21 5.07 -4.00
C GLY A 68 6.05 6.06 -4.01
N THR A 69 5.03 5.81 -3.20
CA THR A 69 3.90 6.74 -3.02
C THR A 69 3.69 7.06 -1.54
N ARG A 70 3.03 8.17 -1.25
CA ARG A 70 2.70 8.55 0.12
C ARG A 70 1.23 8.23 0.40
N LEU A 71 1.02 7.44 1.44
CA LEU A 71 -0.30 7.18 2.00
C LEU A 71 -0.69 8.29 2.97
N ILE A 72 -1.94 8.73 2.88
CA ILE A 72 -2.59 9.60 3.86
C ILE A 72 -3.73 8.80 4.47
N LEU A 73 -3.78 8.76 5.80
CA LEU A 73 -4.79 8.02 6.54
C LEU A 73 -6.18 8.64 6.30
N VAL A 74 -7.21 7.82 6.07
CA VAL A 74 -8.59 8.28 6.13
C VAL A 74 -9.05 8.19 7.59
N TYR A 75 -9.15 9.35 8.25
CA TYR A 75 -9.67 9.40 9.61
C TYR A 75 -11.17 9.10 9.63
N GLY A 76 -11.56 8.11 10.43
CA GLY A 76 -12.96 7.82 10.71
C GLY A 76 -13.53 8.71 11.80
N ALA A 77 -14.72 8.34 12.29
CA ALA A 77 -15.35 9.02 13.43
C ALA A 77 -14.72 8.66 14.79
N VAL A 78 -13.81 7.69 14.81
CA VAL A 78 -13.18 7.19 16.05
C VAL A 78 -11.92 8.02 16.35
N PRO A 79 -11.77 8.54 17.59
CA PRO A 79 -10.56 9.23 17.99
C PRO A 79 -9.33 8.31 17.92
N VAL A 80 -8.18 8.90 17.58
CA VAL A 80 -6.89 8.20 17.60
C VAL A 80 -6.58 7.78 19.04
N PRO A 81 -6.32 6.49 19.32
CA PRO A 81 -5.91 6.05 20.66
C PRO A 81 -4.69 6.80 21.18
N ILE A 82 -4.73 7.19 22.46
CA ILE A 82 -3.65 7.94 23.12
C ILE A 82 -2.37 7.09 23.24
N ASP A 83 -2.54 5.79 23.49
CA ASP A 83 -1.43 4.84 23.69
C ASP A 83 -1.03 4.12 22.39
N MET A 84 -1.32 4.71 21.23
CA MET A 84 -0.96 4.13 19.94
C MET A 84 0.57 4.08 19.77
N ASP A 85 1.09 2.89 19.48
CA ASP A 85 2.47 2.77 19.04
C ASP A 85 2.64 3.39 17.65
N TYR A 86 3.66 4.23 17.50
CA TYR A 86 3.94 4.89 16.23
C TYR A 86 4.20 3.87 15.11
N MET A 87 4.72 2.69 15.45
CA MET A 87 4.94 1.59 14.50
C MET A 87 3.65 0.98 13.97
N GLU A 88 2.57 1.01 14.76
CA GLU A 88 1.27 0.45 14.39
C GLU A 88 0.35 1.48 13.72
N SER A 89 0.68 2.77 13.84
CA SER A 89 -0.14 3.87 13.34
C SER A 89 -0.53 3.75 11.86
N LEU A 90 0.37 3.21 11.03
CA LEU A 90 0.11 3.02 9.61
C LEU A 90 -0.79 1.83 9.32
N ASN A 91 -0.88 0.83 10.20
CA ASN A 91 -1.65 -0.40 9.98
C ASN A 91 -3.03 -0.37 10.67
N MET A 92 -3.32 0.68 11.45
CA MET A 92 -4.55 0.75 12.26
C MET A 92 -5.80 1.18 11.47
N TYR A 93 -5.62 1.75 10.27
CA TYR A 93 -6.72 2.33 9.51
C TYR A 93 -7.20 1.37 8.42
N SER A 94 -8.50 1.38 8.15
CA SER A 94 -9.07 0.51 7.11
C SER A 94 -8.86 1.04 5.70
N THR A 95 -8.68 2.36 5.55
CA THR A 95 -8.71 3.04 4.25
C THR A 95 -7.69 4.17 4.22
N TYR A 96 -7.09 4.38 3.05
CA TYR A 96 -5.99 5.31 2.81
C TYR A 96 -6.24 6.09 1.53
N TYR A 97 -5.87 7.36 1.51
CA TYR A 97 -5.71 8.14 0.29
C TYR A 97 -4.30 7.93 -0.27
N VAL A 98 -4.22 7.74 -1.59
CA VAL A 98 -2.95 7.81 -2.32
C VAL A 98 -2.74 9.23 -2.76
N ASN A 99 -1.67 9.86 -2.27
CA ASN A 99 -1.32 11.19 -2.70
C ASN A 99 -0.59 11.14 -4.05
N CYS A 100 -1.36 11.28 -5.12
CA CYS A 100 -0.88 11.38 -6.50
C CYS A 100 -0.20 12.74 -6.83
N TYR A 101 -0.12 13.68 -5.89
CA TYR A 101 0.42 15.03 -6.11
C TYR A 101 1.83 15.24 -5.56
N ILE A 102 2.32 14.33 -4.72
CA ILE A 102 3.65 14.45 -4.12
C ILE A 102 4.75 14.18 -5.13
N ASP A 103 4.46 13.35 -6.12
CA ASP A 103 5.35 13.06 -7.22
C ASP A 103 4.59 13.30 -8.52
N HIS A 104 5.09 14.26 -9.32
CA HIS A 104 4.58 14.56 -10.65
C HIS A 104 4.49 13.29 -11.51
N HIS A 105 5.45 12.36 -11.37
CA HIS A 105 5.47 11.10 -12.11
C HIS A 105 4.43 10.09 -11.62
N ALA A 106 4.02 10.16 -10.34
CA ALA A 106 2.96 9.30 -9.81
C ALA A 106 1.59 9.65 -10.39
N PHE A 107 1.37 10.90 -10.80
CA PHE A 107 0.10 11.31 -11.39
C PHE A 107 -0.20 10.61 -12.73
N GLU A 108 0.84 10.36 -13.54
CA GLU A 108 0.70 9.75 -14.88
C GLU A 108 0.67 8.22 -14.85
N THR A 109 1.23 7.59 -13.81
CA THR A 109 1.36 6.13 -13.76
C THR A 109 0.25 5.46 -12.97
N ILE A 110 -0.38 6.11 -11.98
CA ILE A 110 -1.32 5.37 -11.14
C ILE A 110 -2.57 4.92 -11.95
N PHE A 111 -2.96 5.59 -13.06
CA PHE A 111 -4.04 5.12 -13.96
C PHE A 111 -3.92 5.56 -15.42
#